data_AF-A0A428S8U3-F1
#
_entry.id   AF-A0A428S8U3-F1
#
_cell.length_a   1.000
_cell.length_b   1.000
_cell.length_c   1.000
_cell.angle_alpha   90.00
_cell.angle_beta   90.00
_cell.angle_gamma   90.00
#
_symmetry.space_group_name_H-M   'P 1'
#
loop_
_entity.id
_entity.type
_entity.pdbx_description
1 polymer ?
#
loop_
_entity_poly.entity_id
_entity_poly.type
_entity_poly.pdbx_seq_one_letter_code
_entity_poly.pdbx_strand_id
1 'polypeptide(L)'
;MRPTQILRSGHVDPVNGHYLGNWGHFGGEKQRGIVTYGLSANRQNPWAGATHAAIFNTFRRTKSQIFFWLPPMLAGYYIMDWAVHRSEYLNSKAGRAEYGDEEE
;
A
#
# COMPACT_ATOMS: atom_id res chain seq x y z
N MET A 1 -27.64 28.61 -20.21
CA MET A 1 -26.39 28.07 -19.63
C MET A 1 -25.80 29.14 -18.73
N ARG A 2 -25.55 28.86 -17.44
CA ARG A 2 -24.79 29.80 -16.60
C ARG A 2 -23.33 29.72 -17.04
N PRO A 3 -22.65 30.83 -17.36
CA PRO A 3 -21.24 30.79 -17.74
C PRO A 3 -20.44 30.16 -16.60
N THR A 4 -19.51 29.26 -16.93
CA THR A 4 -18.60 28.64 -15.96
C THR A 4 -17.85 29.75 -15.25
N GLN A 5 -18.01 29.82 -13.93
CA GLN A 5 -17.34 30.82 -13.10
C GLN A 5 -15.82 30.70 -13.28
N ILE A 6 -15.12 31.83 -13.42
CA ILE A 6 -13.65 31.84 -13.49
C ILE A 6 -13.11 31.15 -12.23
N LEU A 7 -12.33 30.09 -12.47
CA LEU A 7 -11.77 29.22 -11.46
C LEU A 7 -10.73 30.01 -10.65
N ARG A 8 -11.18 30.61 -9.54
CA ARG A 8 -10.29 31.33 -8.62
C ARG A 8 -9.53 30.28 -7.82
N SER A 9 -8.21 30.21 -8.04
CA SER A 9 -7.34 29.30 -7.30
C SER A 9 -7.51 29.54 -5.79
N GLY A 10 -7.86 28.48 -5.05
CA GLY A 10 -7.91 28.48 -3.58
C GLY A 10 -9.29 28.24 -2.94
N HIS A 11 -10.39 28.24 -3.71
CA HIS A 11 -11.72 27.88 -3.21
C HIS A 11 -12.11 26.46 -3.64
N VAL A 12 -12.87 25.78 -2.80
CA VAL A 12 -13.38 24.43 -3.07
C VAL A 12 -14.51 24.57 -4.09
N ASP A 13 -14.38 23.91 -5.22
CA ASP A 13 -15.37 23.90 -6.30
C ASP A 13 -15.58 22.47 -6.78
N PRO A 14 -16.45 21.71 -6.09
CA PRO A 14 -16.72 20.31 -6.45
C PRO A 14 -17.31 20.15 -7.85
N VAL A 15 -18.01 21.18 -8.34
CA VAL A 15 -18.63 21.17 -9.68
C VAL A 15 -17.58 21.17 -10.78
N ASN A 16 -16.46 21.87 -10.54
CA ASN A 16 -15.31 21.91 -11.44
C ASN A 16 -14.18 20.95 -11.04
N GLY A 17 -14.43 20.00 -10.14
CA GLY A 17 -13.46 18.96 -9.75
C GLY A 17 -12.43 19.38 -8.69
N HIS A 18 -12.60 20.52 -8.04
CA HIS A 18 -11.72 21.03 -6.98
C HIS A 18 -12.27 20.70 -5.60
N TYR A 19 -11.90 19.54 -5.05
CA TYR A 19 -12.44 19.01 -3.79
C TYR A 19 -11.65 19.38 -2.52
N LEU A 20 -10.52 20.08 -2.66
CA LEU A 20 -9.66 20.46 -1.55
C LEU A 20 -9.31 21.94 -1.64
N GLY A 21 -9.55 22.67 -0.56
CA GLY A 21 -9.16 24.07 -0.42
C GLY A 21 -7.94 24.26 0.49
N ASN A 22 -7.75 25.48 1.00
CA ASN A 22 -6.61 25.86 1.84
C ASN A 22 -6.99 25.99 3.32
N TRP A 23 -6.02 26.33 4.18
CA TRP A 23 -6.24 26.64 5.59
C TRP A 23 -7.38 27.65 5.77
N GLY A 24 -8.33 27.32 6.64
CA GLY A 24 -9.55 28.10 6.87
C GLY A 24 -10.71 27.78 5.92
N HIS A 25 -10.47 27.06 4.82
CA HIS A 25 -11.50 26.65 3.86
C HIS A 25 -11.15 25.32 3.16
N PHE A 26 -10.98 24.25 3.93
CA PHE A 26 -10.56 22.94 3.40
C PHE A 26 -11.61 22.24 2.52
N GLY A 27 -12.91 22.53 2.70
CA GLY A 27 -13.99 21.89 1.94
C GLY A 27 -14.59 20.65 2.58
N GLY A 28 -14.21 20.34 3.82
CA GLY A 28 -14.84 19.27 4.60
C GLY A 28 -16.18 19.70 5.23
N GLU A 29 -16.86 18.72 5.83
CA GLU A 29 -18.09 18.94 6.58
C GLU A 29 -17.91 19.93 7.75
N LYS A 30 -18.98 20.65 8.10
CA LYS A 30 -18.96 21.59 9.23
C LYS A 30 -18.80 20.83 10.54
N GLN A 31 -17.70 21.08 11.25
CA GLN A 31 -17.40 20.47 12.54
C GLN A 31 -17.81 21.40 13.68
N ARG A 32 -18.61 20.91 14.63
CA ARG A 32 -19.00 21.63 15.85
C ARG A 32 -19.00 20.69 17.05
N GLY A 33 -18.46 21.13 18.18
CA GLY A 33 -18.49 20.37 19.45
C GLY A 33 -17.36 19.35 19.63
N ILE A 34 -16.38 19.30 18.72
CA ILE A 34 -15.19 18.44 18.86
C ILE A 34 -14.10 19.24 19.56
N VAL A 35 -13.62 18.73 20.70
CA VAL A 35 -12.51 19.33 21.45
C VAL A 35 -11.33 18.38 21.42
N THR A 36 -10.20 18.84 20.88
CA THR A 36 -8.94 18.09 20.79
C THR A 36 -7.91 18.65 21.77
N TYR A 37 -7.25 17.76 22.50
CA TYR A 37 -6.18 18.10 23.45
C TYR A 37 -4.85 17.56 22.93
N GLY A 38 -3.78 18.32 23.16
CA GLY A 38 -2.42 17.92 22.82
C GLY A 38 -1.44 18.35 23.91
N LEU A 39 -0.41 17.54 24.15
CA LEU A 39 0.70 17.87 25.03
C LEU A 39 1.91 18.27 24.18
N SER A 40 2.66 19.29 24.59
CA SER A 40 3.92 19.68 23.93
C SER A 40 4.87 18.49 23.83
N ALA A 41 5.51 18.31 22.67
CA ALA A 41 6.45 17.21 22.42
C ALA A 41 7.62 17.20 23.42
N ASN A 42 8.06 18.38 23.86
CA ASN A 42 9.15 18.53 24.84
C ASN A 42 8.79 18.02 26.25
N ARG A 43 7.51 17.72 26.50
CA ARG A 43 7.01 17.16 27.77
C ARG A 43 6.66 15.68 27.65
N GLN A 44 6.90 15.06 26.51
CA GLN A 44 6.67 13.63 26.28
C GLN A 44 8.00 12.89 26.18
N ASN A 45 8.01 11.61 26.57
CA ASN A 45 9.10 10.72 26.23
C ASN A 45 8.84 10.14 24.82
N PRO A 46 9.67 10.43 23.81
CA PRO A 46 9.43 10.01 22.43
C PRO A 46 9.36 8.48 22.22
N TRP A 47 9.98 7.71 23.10
CA TRP A 47 10.08 6.24 22.99
C TRP A 47 9.24 5.50 24.03
N ALA A 48 8.37 6.20 24.76
CA ALA A 48 7.51 5.58 25.75
C ALA A 48 6.67 4.46 25.13
N GLY A 49 6.86 3.23 25.61
CA GLY A 49 6.11 2.05 25.14
C GLY A 49 6.47 1.58 23.72
N ALA A 50 7.52 2.14 23.09
CA ALA A 50 7.87 1.84 21.70
C ALA A 50 8.21 0.36 21.50
N THR A 51 8.91 -0.29 22.43
CA THR A 51 9.27 -1.71 22.33
C THR A 51 8.06 -2.64 22.41
N HIS A 52 7.20 -2.44 23.41
CA HIS A 52 5.96 -3.18 23.57
C HIS A 52 5.04 -2.98 22.36
N ALA A 53 4.86 -1.73 21.91
CA ALA A 53 4.09 -1.44 20.71
C ALA A 53 4.71 -2.05 19.45
N ALA A 54 6.01 -1.93 19.25
CA ALA A 54 6.71 -2.46 18.08
C ALA A 54 6.61 -3.98 17.96
N ILE A 55 6.54 -4.72 19.07
CA ILE A 55 6.39 -6.17 19.04
C ILE A 55 4.91 -6.54 18.90
N PHE A 56 4.07 -6.17 19.87
CA PHE A 56 2.71 -6.69 19.95
C PHE A 56 1.76 -6.03 18.94
N ASN A 57 1.88 -4.72 18.70
CA ASN A 57 1.03 -4.04 17.73
C ASN A 57 1.41 -4.43 16.30
N THR A 58 2.71 -4.60 16.02
CA THR A 58 3.17 -5.08 14.70
C THR A 58 2.69 -6.48 14.44
N PHE A 59 2.86 -7.42 15.38
CA PHE A 59 2.33 -8.77 15.23
C PHE A 59 0.82 -8.77 15.00
N ARG A 60 0.06 -8.02 15.80
CA ARG A 60 -1.39 -7.89 15.65
C ARG A 60 -1.79 -7.39 14.26
N ARG A 61 -1.09 -6.37 13.73
CA ARG A 61 -1.34 -5.81 12.39
C ARG A 61 -0.97 -6.78 11.28
N THR A 62 0.20 -7.42 11.38
CA THR A 62 0.67 -8.40 10.39
C THR A 62 -0.27 -9.60 10.32
N LYS A 63 -0.70 -10.13 11.47
CA LYS A 63 -1.65 -11.25 11.55
C LYS A 63 -2.95 -10.98 10.78
N SER A 64 -3.48 -9.76 10.86
CA SER A 64 -4.71 -9.39 10.13
C SER A 64 -4.53 -9.30 8.63
N GLN A 65 -3.30 -9.15 8.13
CA GLN A 65 -3.01 -8.93 6.72
C GLN A 65 -2.28 -10.09 6.05
N ILE A 66 -1.73 -11.03 6.83
CA ILE A 66 -0.82 -12.07 6.33
C ILE A 66 -1.43 -12.88 5.20
N PHE A 67 -2.73 -13.20 5.26
CA PHE A 67 -3.40 -13.99 4.24
C PHE A 67 -3.66 -13.25 2.92
N PHE A 68 -3.54 -11.93 2.88
CA PHE A 68 -3.72 -11.19 1.63
C PHE A 68 -2.46 -11.16 0.78
N TRP A 69 -1.28 -11.09 1.42
CA TRP A 69 -0.01 -10.93 0.69
C TRP A 69 0.86 -12.18 0.74
N LEU A 70 0.81 -12.98 1.82
CA LEU A 70 1.69 -14.16 1.93
C LEU A 70 1.36 -15.24 0.90
N PRO A 71 0.08 -15.61 0.64
CA PRO A 71 -0.23 -16.62 -0.37
C PRO A 71 0.27 -16.30 -1.79
N PRO A 72 0.04 -15.10 -2.36
CA PRO A 72 0.58 -14.78 -3.69
C PRO A 72 2.11 -14.72 -3.69
N MET A 73 2.75 -14.28 -2.60
CA MET A 73 4.22 -14.30 -2.50
C MET A 73 4.78 -15.73 -2.48
N LEU A 74 4.18 -16.64 -1.71
CA LEU A 74 4.57 -18.04 -1.68
C LEU A 74 4.34 -18.72 -3.03
N ALA A 75 3.17 -18.50 -3.64
CA ALA A 75 2.88 -19.03 -4.97
C ALA A 75 3.91 -18.55 -6.00
N GLY A 76 4.22 -17.25 -6.00
CA GLY A 76 5.23 -16.67 -6.89
C GLY A 76 6.62 -17.29 -6.69
N TYR A 77 7.03 -17.50 -5.43
CA TYR A 77 8.30 -18.15 -5.12
C TYR A 77 8.38 -19.58 -5.67
N TYR A 78 7.36 -20.40 -5.44
CA TYR A 78 7.35 -21.78 -5.91
C TYR A 78 7.25 -21.89 -7.44
N ILE A 79 6.47 -21.02 -8.09
CA ILE A 79 6.39 -20.96 -9.55
C ILE A 79 7.75 -20.60 -10.15
N MET A 80 8.46 -19.64 -9.53
CA MET A 80 9.78 -19.24 -9.99
C MET A 80 10.81 -20.35 -9.80
N ASP A 81 10.82 -21.01 -8.64
CA ASP A 81 11.71 -22.13 -8.36
C ASP A 81 11.50 -23.28 -9.36
N TRP A 82 10.24 -23.64 -9.62
CA TRP A 82 9.90 -24.61 -10.65
C TRP A 82 10.37 -24.18 -12.05
N ALA A 83 10.15 -22.91 -12.43
CA ALA A 83 10.53 -22.40 -13.74
C ALA A 83 12.06 -22.41 -13.94
N VAL A 84 12.84 -22.06 -12.91
CA VAL A 84 14.30 -22.11 -12.95
C VAL A 84 14.78 -23.55 -13.10
N HIS A 85 14.33 -24.46 -12.24
CA HIS A 85 14.73 -25.87 -12.31
C HIS A 85 14.32 -26.52 -13.65
N ARG A 86 13.13 -26.21 -14.16
CA ARG A 86 12.68 -26.71 -15.46
C ARG A 86 13.53 -26.15 -16.60
N SER A 87 13.88 -24.86 -16.56
CA SER A 87 14.74 -24.22 -17.55
C SER A 87 16.14 -24.82 -17.57
N GLU A 88 16.74 -25.05 -16.41
CA GLU A 88 18.05 -25.70 -16.29
C GLU A 88 18.01 -27.15 -16.79
N TYR A 89 16.95 -27.90 -16.44
CA TYR A 89 16.78 -29.27 -16.90
C TYR A 89 16.69 -29.37 -18.43
N LEU A 90 15.87 -28.55 -19.07
CA LEU A 90 15.71 -28.55 -20.52
C LEU A 90 17.01 -28.19 -21.26
N ASN A 91 17.83 -27.30 -20.67
CA ASN A 91 19.15 -26.94 -21.23
C ASN A 91 20.25 -27.97 -20.90
N SER A 92 19.99 -28.92 -20.01
CA SER A 92 20.91 -30.00 -19.66
C SER A 92 21.06 -31.03 -20.80
N LYS A 93 22.04 -31.93 -20.67
CA LYS A 93 22.21 -33.03 -21.64
C LYS A 93 21.06 -34.04 -21.58
N ALA A 94 20.56 -34.32 -20.37
CA ALA A 94 19.45 -35.25 -20.18
C ALA A 94 18.14 -34.69 -20.77
N GLY A 95 17.84 -33.42 -20.51
CA GLY A 95 16.66 -32.76 -21.08
C GLY A 95 16.69 -32.67 -22.61
N ARG A 96 17.87 -32.42 -23.21
CA ARG A 96 18.05 -32.47 -24.67
C ARG A 96 17.87 -33.87 -25.25
N ALA A 97 18.28 -34.92 -24.54
CA ALA A 97 18.07 -36.29 -25.00
C ALA A 97 16.61 -36.74 -24.87
N GLU A 98 15.86 -36.18 -23.94
CA GLU A 98 14.45 -36.52 -23.70
C GLU A 98 13.49 -35.74 -24.61
N TYR A 99 13.77 -34.46 -24.88
CA TYR A 99 12.86 -33.57 -25.63
C TYR A 99 13.43 -33.06 -26.97
N GLY A 100 14.66 -33.44 -27.34
CA GLY A 100 15.31 -32.96 -28.55
C GLY A 100 14.76 -33.55 -29.86
N ASP A 101 14.14 -34.72 -29.79
CA ASP A 101 13.59 -35.43 -30.95
C ASP A 101 12.07 -35.20 -31.14
N GLU A 102 11.41 -34.48 -30.23
CA GLU A 102 9.96 -34.19 -30.29
C GLU A 102 9.61 -32.96 -31.15
N GLU A 103 10.60 -32.24 -31.69
CA GLU A 103 10.40 -31.07 -32.57
C GLU A 103 10.44 -31.36 -34.10
N GLU A 104 10.41 -32.63 -34.53
CA GLU A 104 10.16 -33.02 -35.95
C GLU A 104 8.70 -33.40 -36.23
#